data_AF-A0A8H7VR69-F1
#
_entry.id   AF-A0A8H7VR69-F1
#
_cell.length_a   1.000
_cell.length_b   1.000
_cell.length_c   1.000
_cell.angle_alpha   90.00
_cell.angle_beta   90.00
_cell.angle_gamma   90.00
#
_symmetry.space_group_name_H-M   'P 1'
#
loop_
_entity.id
_entity.type
_entity.pdbx_description
1 polymer ?
#
loop_
_entity_poly.entity_id
_entity_poly.type
_entity_poly.pdbx_seq_one_letter_code
_entity_poly.pdbx_strand_id
1 'polypeptide(L)'
;MAAAQTSPLVKKKFFTELPKLKVLTRPDETRSEVTVYVKGFLAQGDSPERFEDWLHSHRLLVLSSKHKWGASALGYSWPSGSPLSQIPVPFATLGSAAYFVSRNWQRLSHLRLPTPASIVGAVAVDVGLHAARLAYQFSTATRESHERAEMLAWRLLDLRRKHDTLRVVGHSLGCRHIVEACSLMNHEDRPDAIHLCAPALVASDIIPLICSGTGGLGRSKTVIYYSQKDITLGILLRTLLAGDQAIGEIGLPIDIDIDQSVKLIDASKSLGGYYVRSHTDYANKFHYFAYAPTQIKKIVSKT
;
A
#
# COMPACT_ATOMS: atom_id res chain seq x y z
N MET A 1 -14.25 8.41 -48.11
CA MET A 1 -14.74 7.97 -46.79
C MET A 1 -13.63 7.16 -46.14
N ALA A 2 -12.87 7.76 -45.21
CA ALA A 2 -11.78 7.08 -44.52
C ALA A 2 -12.36 6.24 -43.38
N ALA A 3 -12.07 4.94 -43.39
CA ALA A 3 -12.47 4.01 -42.35
C ALA A 3 -11.73 4.36 -41.05
N ALA A 4 -12.49 4.68 -39.99
CA ALA A 4 -11.95 4.85 -38.65
C ALA A 4 -11.38 3.50 -38.19
N GLN A 5 -10.06 3.46 -37.99
CA GLN A 5 -9.39 2.35 -37.32
C GLN A 5 -9.85 2.34 -35.87
N THR A 6 -10.78 1.44 -35.53
CA THR A 6 -11.12 1.15 -34.15
C THR A 6 -9.94 0.42 -33.51
N SER A 7 -9.17 1.13 -32.71
CA SER A 7 -8.12 0.57 -31.86
C SER A 7 -8.71 -0.58 -31.03
N PRO A 8 -8.06 -1.76 -30.96
CA PRO A 8 -8.58 -2.87 -30.18
C PRO A 8 -8.71 -2.46 -28.72
N LEU A 9 -9.91 -2.61 -28.17
CA LEU A 9 -10.21 -2.45 -26.74
C LEU A 9 -9.38 -3.48 -25.96
N VAL A 10 -8.19 -3.06 -25.52
CA VAL A 10 -7.39 -3.84 -24.56
C VAL A 10 -8.23 -3.98 -23.30
N LYS A 11 -8.77 -5.19 -23.05
CA LYS A 11 -9.40 -5.54 -21.77
C LYS A 11 -8.35 -5.33 -20.68
N LYS A 12 -8.39 -4.19 -20.00
CA LYS A 12 -7.53 -3.93 -18.83
C LYS A 12 -7.85 -4.99 -17.78
N LYS A 13 -6.90 -5.89 -17.54
CA LYS A 13 -6.95 -6.81 -16.41
C LYS A 13 -6.71 -5.99 -15.15
N PHE A 14 -7.69 -5.99 -14.23
CA PHE A 14 -7.58 -5.29 -12.94
C PHE A 14 -6.77 -6.08 -11.91
N PHE A 15 -6.75 -7.40 -12.06
CA PHE A 15 -5.88 -8.29 -11.31
C PHE A 15 -4.77 -8.84 -12.20
N THR A 16 -3.56 -8.79 -11.69
CA THR A 16 -2.38 -9.46 -12.25
C THR A 16 -2.20 -10.78 -11.52
N GLU A 17 -2.32 -11.90 -12.23
CA GLU A 17 -2.03 -13.21 -11.63
C GLU A 17 -0.55 -13.32 -11.29
N LEU A 18 -0.24 -13.71 -10.06
CA LEU A 18 1.13 -13.91 -9.62
C LEU A 18 1.56 -15.37 -9.86
N PRO A 19 2.84 -15.62 -10.20
CA PRO A 19 3.35 -16.97 -10.40
C PRO A 19 3.12 -17.88 -9.18
N LYS A 20 2.37 -18.96 -9.40
CA LYS A 20 2.04 -19.95 -8.35
C LYS A 20 3.26 -20.79 -7.99
N LEU A 21 3.45 -21.05 -6.71
CA LEU A 21 4.44 -22.00 -6.21
C LEU A 21 3.77 -23.34 -5.91
N LYS A 22 4.18 -24.42 -6.59
CA LYS A 22 3.71 -25.77 -6.26
C LYS A 22 4.56 -26.36 -5.14
N VAL A 23 3.96 -26.63 -3.99
CA VAL A 23 4.63 -27.27 -2.85
C VAL A 23 4.42 -28.78 -2.93
N LEU A 24 5.46 -29.52 -3.32
CA LEU A 24 5.37 -30.97 -3.54
C LEU A 24 5.11 -31.78 -2.25
N THR A 25 5.41 -31.19 -1.09
CA THR A 25 5.29 -31.86 0.21
C THR A 25 3.91 -31.71 0.85
N ARG A 26 2.99 -30.96 0.22
CA ARG A 26 1.61 -30.82 0.71
C ARG A 26 0.67 -31.58 -0.22
N PRO A 27 -0.28 -32.34 0.32
CA PRO A 27 -1.37 -32.85 -0.50
C PRO A 27 -2.05 -31.65 -1.17
N ASP A 28 -2.51 -31.82 -2.43
CA ASP A 28 -3.27 -30.77 -3.12
C ASP A 28 -4.39 -30.32 -2.19
N GLU A 29 -4.31 -29.07 -1.71
CA GLU A 29 -5.26 -28.54 -0.76
C GLU A 29 -6.63 -28.56 -1.43
N THR A 30 -7.58 -29.32 -0.87
CA THR A 30 -8.95 -29.42 -1.39
C THR A 30 -9.73 -28.10 -1.29
N ARG A 31 -9.18 -27.11 -0.59
CA ARG A 31 -9.79 -25.80 -0.36
C ARG A 31 -9.28 -24.79 -1.38
N SER A 32 -10.22 -24.10 -2.02
CA SER A 32 -9.93 -23.03 -2.96
C SER A 32 -9.56 -21.76 -2.19
N GLU A 33 -8.31 -21.33 -2.25
CA GLU A 33 -7.82 -20.15 -1.53
C GLU A 33 -7.12 -19.16 -2.47
N VAL A 34 -7.34 -17.85 -2.23
CA VAL A 34 -6.63 -16.78 -2.93
C VAL A 34 -6.25 -15.62 -2.01
N THR A 35 -5.05 -15.07 -2.22
CA THR A 35 -4.58 -13.84 -1.58
C THR A 35 -4.52 -12.70 -2.60
N VAL A 36 -5.09 -11.54 -2.28
CA VAL A 36 -5.02 -10.32 -3.08
C VAL A 36 -4.06 -9.32 -2.43
N TYR A 37 -3.06 -8.87 -3.16
CA TYR A 37 -2.15 -7.79 -2.77
C TYR A 37 -2.60 -6.48 -3.40
N VAL A 38 -3.10 -5.54 -2.59
CA VAL A 38 -3.55 -4.22 -3.03
C VAL A 38 -2.40 -3.24 -2.91
N LYS A 39 -1.95 -2.73 -4.06
CA LYS A 39 -0.84 -1.78 -4.12
C LYS A 39 -1.25 -0.41 -3.56
N GLY A 40 -0.28 0.25 -2.94
CA GLY A 40 -0.42 1.63 -2.47
C GLY A 40 -0.35 2.64 -3.61
N PHE A 41 -0.04 3.88 -3.24
CA PHE A 41 0.23 4.95 -4.19
C PHE A 41 1.43 4.59 -5.09
N LEU A 42 1.23 4.65 -6.41
CA LEU A 42 2.28 4.38 -7.37
C LEU A 42 3.18 5.62 -7.48
N ALA A 43 4.43 5.50 -7.01
CA ALA A 43 5.45 6.50 -7.28
C ALA A 43 5.81 6.54 -8.77
N GLN A 44 6.37 7.66 -9.23
CA GLN A 44 6.82 7.80 -10.61
C GLN A 44 7.87 6.72 -10.95
N GLY A 45 7.61 5.92 -12.00
CA GLY A 45 8.47 4.81 -12.42
C GLY A 45 8.11 3.44 -11.84
N ASP A 46 7.12 3.39 -10.94
CA ASP A 46 6.59 2.13 -10.44
C ASP A 46 5.57 1.55 -11.43
N SER A 47 5.69 0.25 -11.74
CA SER A 47 4.79 -0.42 -12.68
C SER A 47 3.56 -0.93 -11.94
N PRO A 48 2.35 -0.81 -12.51
CA PRO A 48 1.15 -1.42 -11.94
C PRO A 48 1.24 -2.94 -11.86
N GLU A 49 2.17 -3.59 -12.56
CA GLU A 49 2.32 -5.05 -12.56
C GLU A 49 3.46 -5.55 -11.67
N ARG A 50 4.25 -4.64 -11.08
CA ARG A 50 5.37 -5.01 -10.19
C ARG A 50 4.87 -5.37 -8.80
N PHE A 51 4.91 -6.67 -8.51
CA PHE A 51 4.55 -7.31 -7.24
C PHE A 51 5.66 -8.26 -6.74
N GLU A 52 6.91 -8.09 -7.19
CA GLU A 52 8.03 -9.00 -6.91
C GLU A 52 8.31 -9.14 -5.41
N ASP A 53 8.30 -8.01 -4.68
CA ASP A 53 8.50 -7.99 -3.22
C ASP A 53 7.38 -8.74 -2.48
N TRP A 54 6.14 -8.55 -2.94
CA TRP A 54 5.00 -9.30 -2.41
C TRP A 54 5.08 -10.77 -2.73
N LEU A 55 5.48 -11.12 -3.95
CA LEU A 55 5.67 -12.49 -4.40
C LEU A 55 6.78 -13.19 -3.60
N HIS A 56 7.85 -12.49 -3.24
CA HIS A 56 8.90 -13.00 -2.36
C HIS A 56 8.33 -13.42 -1.00
N SER A 57 7.63 -12.49 -0.32
CA SER A 57 6.98 -12.80 0.96
C SER A 57 5.91 -13.87 0.84
N HIS A 58 5.09 -13.85 -0.22
CA HIS A 58 4.04 -14.83 -0.46
C HIS A 58 4.61 -16.24 -0.54
N ARG A 59 5.69 -16.43 -1.31
CA ARG A 59 6.37 -17.74 -1.42
C ARG A 59 6.85 -18.26 -0.07
N LEU A 60 7.40 -17.39 0.77
CA LEU A 60 7.86 -17.76 2.10
C LEU A 60 6.69 -18.09 3.04
N LEU A 61 5.56 -17.39 2.93
CA LEU A 61 4.33 -17.69 3.68
C LEU A 61 3.67 -18.99 3.23
N VAL A 62 3.70 -19.27 1.93
CA VAL A 62 3.28 -20.54 1.34
C VAL A 62 4.13 -21.67 1.89
N LEU A 63 5.46 -21.54 1.89
CA LEU A 63 6.38 -22.57 2.40
C LEU A 63 6.35 -22.72 3.93
N SER A 64 6.00 -21.66 4.66
CA SER A 64 5.99 -21.64 6.13
C SER A 64 5.05 -22.68 6.72
N SER A 65 5.56 -23.54 7.60
CA SER A 65 4.76 -24.49 8.40
C SER A 65 3.82 -23.82 9.40
N LYS A 66 4.12 -22.56 9.76
CA LYS A 66 3.34 -21.74 10.68
C LYS A 66 2.12 -21.13 10.02
N HIS A 67 2.28 -20.59 8.81
CA HIS A 67 1.24 -19.82 8.12
C HIS A 67 0.41 -20.68 7.16
N LYS A 68 1.07 -21.53 6.38
CA LYS A 68 0.45 -22.42 5.38
C LYS A 68 -0.52 -21.68 4.45
N TRP A 69 -0.06 -20.57 3.86
CA TRP A 69 -0.87 -19.86 2.87
C TRP A 69 -0.98 -20.68 1.57
N GLY A 70 -2.11 -20.56 0.89
CA GLY A 70 -2.36 -21.12 -0.43
C GLY A 70 -1.50 -20.44 -1.50
N ALA A 71 -1.17 -21.21 -2.54
CA ALA A 71 -0.25 -20.77 -3.58
C ALA A 71 -0.80 -19.68 -4.50
N SER A 72 -2.13 -19.53 -4.58
CA SER A 72 -2.78 -18.57 -5.48
C SER A 72 -2.70 -17.16 -4.93
N ALA A 73 -2.15 -16.24 -5.73
CA ALA A 73 -2.13 -14.82 -5.38
C ALA A 73 -2.40 -13.94 -6.60
N LEU A 74 -3.02 -12.79 -6.34
CA LEU A 74 -3.35 -11.76 -7.31
C LEU A 74 -2.77 -10.43 -6.85
N GLY A 75 -2.19 -9.67 -7.76
CA GLY A 75 -1.87 -8.26 -7.56
C GLY A 75 -3.03 -7.39 -8.03
N TYR A 76 -3.43 -6.41 -7.25
CA TYR A 76 -4.41 -5.40 -7.62
C TYR A 76 -3.76 -4.02 -7.64
N SER A 77 -3.80 -3.41 -8.81
CA SER A 77 -3.35 -2.04 -9.03
C SER A 77 -4.51 -1.20 -9.50
N TRP A 78 -4.63 -0.03 -8.91
CA TRP A 78 -5.66 0.94 -9.22
C TRP A 78 -4.99 2.24 -9.64
N PRO A 79 -5.64 3.04 -10.51
CA PRO A 79 -5.09 4.31 -10.95
C PRO A 79 -5.15 5.32 -9.79
N SER A 80 -4.11 5.29 -8.96
CA SER A 80 -3.93 6.14 -7.78
C SER A 80 -3.28 7.49 -8.11
N GLY A 81 -2.95 7.75 -9.39
CA GLY A 81 -2.31 8.99 -9.85
C GLY A 81 -2.85 9.48 -11.19
N SER A 82 -2.72 10.80 -11.42
CA SER A 82 -3.10 11.44 -12.69
C SER A 82 -2.06 11.17 -13.79
N PRO A 83 -2.46 10.93 -15.05
CA PRO A 83 -1.53 10.86 -16.19
C PRO A 83 -0.64 12.11 -16.32
N LEU A 84 -1.15 13.28 -15.92
CA LEU A 84 -0.39 14.55 -15.90
C LEU A 84 0.73 14.56 -14.86
N SER A 85 0.63 13.72 -13.83
CA SER A 85 1.66 13.58 -12.80
C SER A 85 2.83 12.69 -13.22
N GLN A 86 2.74 12.05 -14.40
CA GLN A 86 3.84 11.32 -15.05
C GLN A 86 4.71 12.21 -15.93
N ILE A 87 4.31 13.47 -16.17
CA ILE A 87 5.16 14.45 -16.84
C ILE A 87 6.39 14.63 -15.93
N PRO A 88 7.59 14.25 -16.38
CA PRO A 88 8.79 14.58 -15.64
C PRO A 88 8.85 16.10 -15.59
N VAL A 89 8.65 16.69 -14.41
CA VAL A 89 9.22 18.01 -14.19
C VAL A 89 10.72 17.77 -14.35
N PRO A 90 11.38 18.34 -15.36
CA PRO A 90 12.81 18.15 -15.52
C PRO A 90 13.47 18.42 -14.17
N PHE A 91 14.51 17.66 -13.81
CA PHE A 91 15.45 18.01 -12.74
C PHE A 91 16.15 19.33 -13.11
N ALA A 92 15.36 20.39 -13.15
CA ALA A 92 15.68 21.66 -13.76
C ALA A 92 16.53 22.51 -12.82
N THR A 93 16.95 21.99 -11.67
CA THR A 93 17.69 22.73 -10.65
C THR A 93 19.18 22.38 -10.62
N LEU A 94 19.61 21.23 -11.14
CA LEU A 94 21.04 20.99 -11.44
C LEU A 94 21.34 21.16 -12.92
N GLY A 95 20.53 20.57 -13.80
CA GLY A 95 20.71 20.70 -15.25
C GLY A 95 20.53 22.14 -15.72
N SER A 96 19.45 22.82 -15.30
CA SER A 96 19.22 24.20 -15.73
C SER A 96 20.05 25.21 -14.95
N ALA A 97 20.35 25.00 -13.66
CA ALA A 97 21.30 25.88 -12.97
C ALA A 97 22.70 25.74 -13.57
N ALA A 98 23.19 24.52 -13.85
CA ALA A 98 24.45 24.31 -14.55
C ALA A 98 24.40 24.81 -16.01
N TYR A 99 23.27 24.70 -16.70
CA TYR A 99 23.08 25.22 -18.06
C TYR A 99 23.01 26.75 -18.09
N PHE A 100 22.31 27.39 -17.15
CA PHE A 100 22.29 28.85 -17.01
C PHE A 100 23.63 29.38 -16.52
N VAL A 101 24.33 28.67 -15.63
CA VAL A 101 25.68 29.00 -15.18
C VAL A 101 26.71 28.81 -16.30
N SER A 102 26.62 27.75 -17.10
CA SER A 102 27.56 27.50 -18.22
C SER A 102 27.29 28.40 -19.42
N ARG A 103 26.02 28.60 -19.80
CA ARG A 103 25.63 29.49 -20.92
C ARG A 103 25.83 30.97 -20.59
N ASN A 104 25.72 31.34 -19.31
CA ASN A 104 26.07 32.68 -18.86
C ASN A 104 27.46 32.76 -18.25
N TRP A 105 28.33 31.74 -18.30
CA TRP A 105 29.66 31.80 -17.68
C TRP A 105 30.50 32.95 -18.26
N GLN A 106 30.36 33.21 -19.56
CA GLN A 106 30.99 34.33 -20.25
C GLN A 106 30.33 35.70 -19.97
N ARG A 107 29.08 35.74 -19.48
CA ARG A 107 28.36 36.97 -19.08
C ARG A 107 28.39 37.22 -17.57
N LEU A 108 28.60 36.17 -16.78
CA LEU A 108 28.71 36.17 -15.32
C LEU A 108 30.16 36.36 -14.85
N SER A 109 31.15 36.45 -15.74
CA SER A 109 32.51 36.86 -15.37
C SER A 109 32.55 38.23 -14.67
N HIS A 110 31.50 39.05 -14.82
CA HIS A 110 31.32 40.34 -14.16
C HIS A 110 30.23 40.37 -13.07
N LEU A 111 29.48 39.29 -12.87
CA LEU A 111 28.47 39.19 -11.82
C LEU A 111 28.97 38.24 -10.75
N ARG A 112 29.00 38.73 -9.51
CA ARG A 112 29.49 38.03 -8.31
C ARG A 112 29.02 36.58 -8.30
N LEU A 113 29.96 35.67 -7.99
CA LEU A 113 29.78 34.23 -7.82
C LEU A 113 28.44 33.90 -7.12
N PRO A 114 27.77 32.77 -7.47
CA PRO A 114 26.55 32.35 -6.81
C PRO A 114 26.76 32.36 -5.30
N THR A 115 26.06 33.24 -4.59
CA THR A 115 26.20 33.38 -3.15
C THR A 115 25.63 32.12 -2.49
N PRO A 116 26.15 31.70 -1.31
CA PRO A 116 25.56 30.60 -0.55
C PRO A 116 24.05 30.76 -0.35
N ALA A 117 23.55 32.00 -0.20
CA ALA A 117 22.13 32.30 -0.12
C ALA A 117 21.34 31.94 -1.40
N SER A 118 21.91 32.15 -2.59
CA SER A 118 21.25 31.78 -3.86
C SER A 118 21.15 30.27 -4.04
N ILE A 119 22.16 29.51 -3.58
CA ILE A 119 22.14 28.04 -3.59
C ILE A 119 21.08 27.53 -2.61
N VAL A 120 21.05 28.06 -1.38
CA VAL A 120 20.02 27.72 -0.39
C VAL A 120 18.62 28.06 -0.89
N GLY A 121 18.44 29.22 -1.53
CA GLY A 121 17.16 29.62 -2.12
C GLY A 121 16.70 28.65 -3.23
N ALA A 122 17.60 28.23 -4.11
CA ALA A 122 17.28 27.26 -5.16
C ALA A 122 16.90 25.88 -4.58
N VAL A 123 17.64 25.40 -3.58
CA VAL A 123 17.32 24.14 -2.86
C VAL A 123 15.96 24.24 -2.17
N ALA A 124 15.66 25.37 -1.52
CA ALA A 124 14.38 25.57 -0.84
C ALA A 124 13.19 25.56 -1.82
N VAL A 125 13.33 26.22 -2.98
CA VAL A 125 12.31 26.19 -4.03
C VAL A 125 12.09 24.78 -4.55
N ASP A 126 13.15 24.01 -4.76
CA ASP A 126 13.06 22.64 -5.28
C ASP A 126 12.38 21.70 -4.27
N VAL A 127 12.80 21.76 -3.01
CA VAL A 127 12.17 21.03 -1.90
C VAL A 127 10.69 21.40 -1.78
N GLY A 128 10.36 22.69 -1.87
CA GLY A 128 8.98 23.17 -1.83
C GLY A 128 8.13 22.64 -2.98
N LEU A 129 8.65 22.68 -4.22
CA LEU A 129 7.95 22.17 -5.39
C LEU A 129 7.73 20.65 -5.32
N HIS A 130 8.73 19.90 -4.86
CA HIS A 130 8.62 18.46 -4.66
C HIS A 130 7.60 18.11 -3.57
N ALA A 131 7.61 18.83 -2.44
CA ALA A 131 6.63 18.65 -1.38
C ALA A 131 5.20 18.95 -1.86
N ALA A 132 5.00 20.06 -2.58
CA ALA A 132 3.70 20.43 -3.15
C ALA A 132 3.19 19.39 -4.17
N ARG A 133 4.09 18.81 -4.98
CA ARG A 133 3.72 17.75 -5.92
C ARG A 133 3.32 16.47 -5.20
N LEU A 134 4.07 16.04 -4.19
CA LEU A 134 3.72 14.86 -3.38
C LEU A 134 2.38 15.08 -2.67
N ALA A 135 2.14 16.29 -2.16
CA ALA A 135 0.87 16.68 -1.56
C ALA A 135 -0.31 16.51 -2.53
N TYR A 136 -0.17 17.07 -3.73
CA TYR A 136 -1.17 16.96 -4.78
C TYR A 136 -1.42 15.51 -5.20
N GLN A 137 -0.35 14.74 -5.38
CA GLN A 137 -0.43 13.32 -5.73
C GLN A 137 -1.13 12.50 -4.64
N PHE A 138 -0.79 12.74 -3.37
CA PHE A 138 -1.42 12.08 -2.24
C PHE A 138 -2.90 12.45 -2.09
N SER A 139 -3.23 13.73 -2.23
CA SER A 139 -4.62 14.21 -2.20
C SER A 139 -5.46 13.58 -3.33
N THR A 140 -4.90 13.54 -4.54
CA THR A 140 -5.54 12.87 -5.69
C THR A 140 -5.74 11.38 -5.41
N ALA A 141 -4.70 10.69 -4.93
CA ALA A 141 -4.77 9.27 -4.59
C ALA A 141 -5.81 9.00 -3.50
N THR A 142 -5.91 9.87 -2.50
CA THR A 142 -6.93 9.78 -1.43
C THR A 142 -8.33 9.86 -2.03
N ARG A 143 -8.59 10.84 -2.90
CA ARG A 143 -9.89 10.97 -3.59
C ARG A 143 -10.19 9.74 -4.46
N GLU A 144 -9.25 9.33 -5.30
CA GLU A 144 -9.42 8.18 -6.18
C GLU A 144 -9.61 6.86 -5.40
N SER A 145 -9.04 6.75 -4.20
CA SER A 145 -9.22 5.57 -3.34
C SER A 145 -10.67 5.41 -2.88
N HIS A 146 -11.35 6.53 -2.66
CA HIS A 146 -12.77 6.58 -2.32
C HIS A 146 -13.65 6.38 -3.56
N GLU A 147 -13.42 7.15 -4.64
CA GLU A 147 -14.22 7.08 -5.88
C GLU A 147 -14.20 5.70 -6.54
N ARG A 148 -13.13 4.91 -6.32
CA ARG A 148 -12.98 3.57 -6.92
C ARG A 148 -13.25 2.44 -5.94
N ALA A 149 -13.56 2.74 -4.69
CA ALA A 149 -13.78 1.74 -3.64
C ALA A 149 -14.83 0.71 -4.04
N GLU A 150 -15.91 1.16 -4.68
CA GLU A 150 -16.98 0.29 -5.18
C GLU A 150 -16.45 -0.77 -6.15
N MET A 151 -15.55 -0.39 -7.04
CA MET A 151 -14.94 -1.32 -8.00
C MET A 151 -14.14 -2.41 -7.28
N LEU A 152 -13.37 -2.06 -6.24
CA LEU A 152 -12.67 -3.05 -5.45
C LEU A 152 -13.65 -3.94 -4.67
N ALA A 153 -14.69 -3.38 -4.07
CA ALA A 153 -15.71 -4.13 -3.33
C ALA A 153 -16.38 -5.21 -4.20
N TRP A 154 -16.84 -4.84 -5.42
CA TRP A 154 -17.41 -5.79 -6.38
C TRP A 154 -16.44 -6.91 -6.75
N ARG A 155 -15.15 -6.59 -6.92
CA ARG A 155 -14.13 -7.56 -7.27
C ARG A 155 -13.78 -8.51 -6.14
N LEU A 156 -13.75 -8.03 -4.91
CA LEU A 156 -13.57 -8.87 -3.74
C LEU A 156 -14.76 -9.81 -3.55
N LEU A 157 -15.98 -9.32 -3.76
CA LEU A 157 -17.20 -10.15 -3.73
C LEU A 157 -17.16 -11.26 -4.80
N ASP A 158 -16.76 -10.94 -6.02
CA ASP A 158 -16.59 -11.93 -7.10
C ASP A 158 -15.58 -13.03 -6.74
N LEU A 159 -14.46 -12.66 -6.09
CA LEU A 159 -13.46 -13.63 -5.63
C LEU A 159 -13.99 -14.45 -4.45
N ARG A 160 -14.71 -13.83 -3.51
CA ARG A 160 -15.30 -14.52 -2.36
C ARG A 160 -16.28 -15.61 -2.77
N ARG A 161 -17.02 -15.41 -3.86
CA ARG A 161 -17.95 -16.41 -4.45
C ARG A 161 -17.24 -17.59 -5.11
N LYS A 162 -15.97 -17.44 -5.50
CA LYS A 162 -15.18 -18.45 -6.24
C LYS A 162 -14.20 -19.23 -5.36
N HIS A 163 -13.88 -18.70 -4.19
CA HIS A 163 -12.86 -19.24 -3.30
C HIS A 163 -13.45 -19.44 -1.90
N ASP A 164 -13.10 -20.55 -1.27
CA ASP A 164 -13.51 -20.86 0.11
C ASP A 164 -12.92 -19.84 1.08
N THR A 165 -11.66 -19.45 0.83
CA THR A 165 -10.92 -18.45 1.60
C THR A 165 -10.39 -17.33 0.71
N LEU A 166 -10.69 -16.09 1.08
CA LEU A 166 -10.15 -14.87 0.48
C LEU A 166 -9.36 -14.08 1.53
N ARG A 167 -8.08 -13.82 1.24
CA ARG A 167 -7.26 -12.88 2.03
C ARG A 167 -6.93 -11.64 1.23
N VAL A 168 -6.87 -10.50 1.90
CA VAL A 168 -6.45 -9.23 1.29
C VAL A 168 -5.33 -8.62 2.11
N VAL A 169 -4.27 -8.20 1.44
CA VAL A 169 -3.13 -7.50 2.02
C VAL A 169 -2.99 -6.16 1.33
N GLY A 170 -3.11 -5.07 2.07
CA GLY A 170 -2.89 -3.71 1.56
C GLY A 170 -1.61 -3.11 2.12
N HIS A 171 -1.04 -2.15 1.39
CA HIS A 171 0.05 -1.34 1.89
C HIS A 171 -0.17 0.15 1.64
N SER A 172 0.22 0.98 2.62
CA SER A 172 0.15 2.44 2.50
C SER A 172 -1.27 2.91 2.16
N LEU A 173 -1.46 3.70 1.10
CA LEU A 173 -2.78 4.13 0.61
C LEU A 173 -3.68 2.99 0.11
N GLY A 174 -3.11 1.83 -0.23
CA GLY A 174 -3.88 0.64 -0.57
C GLY A 174 -4.72 0.16 0.62
N CYS A 175 -4.28 0.44 1.84
CA CYS A 175 -5.07 0.18 3.05
C CYS A 175 -6.32 1.04 3.10
N ARG A 176 -6.24 2.33 2.75
CA ARG A 176 -7.41 3.22 2.68
C ARG A 176 -8.41 2.70 1.65
N HIS A 177 -7.92 2.33 0.46
CA HIS A 177 -8.79 1.78 -0.58
C HIS A 177 -9.52 0.49 -0.15
N ILE A 178 -8.86 -0.39 0.63
CA ILE A 178 -9.51 -1.57 1.22
C ILE A 178 -10.56 -1.18 2.27
N VAL A 179 -10.24 -0.23 3.16
CA VAL A 179 -11.17 0.25 4.20
C VAL A 179 -12.44 0.80 3.56
N GLU A 180 -12.30 1.67 2.56
CA GLU A 180 -13.41 2.23 1.78
C GLU A 180 -14.18 1.13 1.04
N ALA A 181 -13.51 0.14 0.45
CA ALA A 181 -14.21 -0.97 -0.21
C ALA A 181 -15.02 -1.82 0.79
N CYS A 182 -14.45 -2.10 1.97
CA CYS A 182 -15.11 -2.92 2.99
C CYS A 182 -16.27 -2.18 3.68
N SER A 183 -16.24 -0.85 3.74
CA SER A 183 -17.36 -0.05 4.27
C SER A 183 -18.61 -0.16 3.41
N LEU A 184 -18.45 -0.44 2.10
CA LEU A 184 -19.53 -0.69 1.14
C LEU A 184 -20.04 -2.14 1.15
N MET A 185 -19.41 -3.03 1.92
CA MET A 185 -19.74 -4.46 1.94
C MET A 185 -20.40 -4.86 3.26
N ASN A 186 -21.41 -5.74 3.17
CA ASN A 186 -21.92 -6.45 4.33
C ASN A 186 -20.82 -7.31 4.94
N HIS A 187 -20.82 -7.46 6.27
CA HIS A 187 -19.78 -8.22 6.98
C HIS A 187 -19.58 -9.62 6.38
N GLU A 188 -20.64 -10.36 6.09
CA GLU A 188 -20.58 -11.74 5.53
C GLU A 188 -19.99 -11.84 4.12
N ASP A 189 -19.98 -10.74 3.37
CA ASP A 189 -19.45 -10.67 2.01
C ASP A 189 -17.96 -10.30 1.99
N ARG A 190 -17.41 -9.82 3.12
CA ARG A 190 -16.03 -9.33 3.23
C ARG A 190 -15.01 -10.48 3.12
N PRO A 191 -13.74 -10.18 2.78
CA PRO A 191 -12.64 -11.13 2.88
C PRO A 191 -12.56 -11.79 4.26
N ASP A 192 -12.08 -13.04 4.32
CA ASP A 192 -11.97 -13.77 5.58
C ASP A 192 -10.89 -13.18 6.48
N ALA A 193 -9.77 -12.73 5.89
CA ALA A 193 -8.70 -12.04 6.59
C ALA A 193 -8.18 -10.82 5.83
N ILE A 194 -8.01 -9.70 6.54
CA ILE A 194 -7.46 -8.45 6.01
C ILE A 194 -6.19 -8.08 6.79
N HIS A 195 -5.14 -7.74 6.05
CA HIS A 195 -3.85 -7.31 6.55
C HIS A 195 -3.54 -5.91 6.02
N LEU A 196 -3.48 -4.92 6.91
CA LEU A 196 -3.21 -3.53 6.57
C LEU A 196 -1.77 -3.17 6.97
N CYS A 197 -0.87 -3.04 6.00
CA CYS A 197 0.53 -2.72 6.22
C CYS A 197 0.79 -1.23 6.08
N ALA A 198 1.37 -0.61 7.12
CA ALA A 198 1.67 0.82 7.13
C ALA A 198 0.49 1.71 6.67
N PRO A 199 -0.73 1.60 7.27
CA PRO A 199 -1.89 2.29 6.72
C PRO A 199 -1.71 3.81 6.65
N ALA A 200 -1.87 4.36 5.45
CA ALA A 200 -1.83 5.81 5.20
C ALA A 200 -3.23 6.44 5.36
N LEU A 201 -3.81 6.28 6.55
CA LEU A 201 -5.12 6.81 6.94
C LEU A 201 -5.12 7.15 8.44
N VAL A 202 -6.06 8.01 8.86
CA VAL A 202 -6.20 8.45 10.25
C VAL A 202 -7.16 7.53 11.02
N ALA A 203 -7.07 7.54 12.36
CA ALA A 203 -7.88 6.65 13.19
C ALA A 203 -9.40 6.78 12.93
N SER A 204 -9.90 8.00 12.74
CA SER A 204 -11.31 8.27 12.44
C SER A 204 -11.82 7.61 11.17
N ASP A 205 -10.95 7.34 10.19
CA ASP A 205 -11.33 6.70 8.91
C ASP A 205 -11.69 5.20 9.10
N ILE A 206 -11.17 4.54 10.15
CA ILE A 206 -11.30 3.08 10.33
C ILE A 206 -12.03 2.68 11.61
N ILE A 207 -11.97 3.49 12.67
CA ILE A 207 -12.58 3.22 13.99
C ILE A 207 -14.02 2.67 13.87
N PRO A 208 -14.93 3.27 13.07
CA PRO A 208 -16.31 2.79 12.96
C PRO A 208 -16.44 1.33 12.47
N LEU A 209 -15.39 0.78 11.85
CA LEU A 209 -15.37 -0.56 11.26
C LEU A 209 -14.57 -1.57 12.10
N ILE A 210 -13.90 -1.12 13.16
CA ILE A 210 -13.02 -1.97 13.98
C ILE A 210 -13.31 -1.89 15.49
N CYS A 211 -14.23 -1.02 15.92
CA CYS A 211 -14.67 -0.96 17.31
C CYS A 211 -15.38 -2.24 17.75
N SER A 212 -15.40 -2.47 19.06
CA SER A 212 -16.08 -3.60 19.70
C SER A 212 -17.50 -3.83 19.17
N GLY A 213 -17.79 -5.05 18.73
CA GLY A 213 -19.11 -5.45 18.20
C GLY A 213 -19.30 -5.23 16.70
N THR A 214 -18.30 -4.68 16.00
CA THR A 214 -18.36 -4.47 14.53
C THR A 214 -17.86 -5.67 13.73
N GLY A 215 -17.15 -6.61 14.37
CA GLY A 215 -16.52 -7.77 13.71
C GLY A 215 -15.29 -7.43 12.87
N GLY A 216 -14.87 -6.16 12.80
CA GLY A 216 -13.71 -5.74 12.01
C GLY A 216 -13.98 -5.62 10.50
N LEU A 217 -12.90 -5.37 9.75
CA LEU A 217 -12.93 -5.30 8.28
C LEU A 217 -13.00 -6.69 7.62
N GLY A 218 -12.24 -7.67 8.11
CA GLY A 218 -12.35 -9.05 7.65
C GLY A 218 -13.36 -9.83 8.49
N ARG A 219 -14.01 -10.85 7.90
CA ARG A 219 -15.01 -11.69 8.60
C ARG A 219 -14.47 -12.37 9.84
N SER A 220 -13.25 -12.91 9.73
CA SER A 220 -12.61 -13.62 10.82
C SER A 220 -11.49 -12.80 11.45
N LYS A 221 -10.86 -11.93 10.68
CA LYS A 221 -9.66 -11.25 11.13
C LYS A 221 -9.35 -9.95 10.40
N THR A 222 -8.96 -8.95 11.18
CA THR A 222 -8.28 -7.75 10.69
C THR A 222 -6.95 -7.59 11.42
N VAL A 223 -5.85 -7.38 10.69
CA VAL A 223 -4.53 -7.15 11.29
C VAL A 223 -3.96 -5.84 10.78
N ILE A 224 -3.60 -4.96 11.69
CA ILE A 224 -3.01 -3.65 11.42
C ILE A 224 -1.54 -3.69 11.80
N TYR A 225 -0.66 -3.50 10.83
CA TYR A 225 0.78 -3.46 11.03
C TYR A 225 1.27 -2.02 10.99
N TYR A 226 1.87 -1.57 12.08
CA TYR A 226 2.44 -0.22 12.20
C TYR A 226 3.91 -0.29 12.57
N SER A 227 4.63 0.81 12.36
CA SER A 227 6.01 0.94 12.81
C SER A 227 6.36 2.39 13.08
N GLN A 228 6.87 2.64 14.29
CA GLN A 228 7.40 3.95 14.66
C GLN A 228 8.66 4.33 13.87
N LYS A 229 9.30 3.37 13.19
CA LYS A 229 10.42 3.64 12.28
C LYS A 229 9.96 4.22 10.94
N ASP A 230 8.66 4.13 10.63
CA ASP A 230 8.08 4.63 9.38
C ASP A 230 7.73 6.12 9.49
N ILE A 231 8.79 6.91 9.66
CA ILE A 231 8.71 8.38 9.77
C ILE A 231 8.26 9.01 8.44
N THR A 232 8.28 8.25 7.32
CA THR A 232 7.73 8.73 6.04
C THR A 232 6.28 9.13 6.21
N LEU A 233 5.49 8.31 6.91
CA LEU A 233 4.11 8.63 7.23
C LEU A 233 4.04 9.82 8.21
N GLY A 234 4.89 9.86 9.23
CA GLY A 234 4.88 10.93 10.23
C GLY A 234 5.27 12.33 9.76
N ILE A 235 6.16 12.44 8.78
CA ILE A 235 6.59 13.73 8.20
C ILE A 235 5.75 14.08 6.97
N LEU A 236 5.60 13.14 6.02
CA LEU A 236 4.90 13.44 4.78
C LEU A 236 3.39 13.56 5.00
N LEU A 237 2.79 12.69 5.81
CA LEU A 237 1.35 12.71 6.00
C LEU A 237 0.89 13.69 7.06
N ARG A 238 1.67 14.00 8.10
CA ARG A 238 1.22 15.00 9.09
C ARG A 238 0.98 16.37 8.45
N THR A 239 1.81 16.76 7.48
CA THR A 239 1.61 17.99 6.70
C THR A 239 0.38 17.90 5.79
N LEU A 240 0.00 16.71 5.34
CA LEU A 240 -1.12 16.47 4.41
C LEU A 240 -2.45 16.15 5.07
N LEU A 241 -2.41 15.59 6.28
CA LEU A 241 -3.53 15.19 7.12
C LEU A 241 -3.88 16.30 8.13
N ALA A 242 -3.61 17.56 7.78
CA ALA A 242 -3.92 18.73 8.61
C ALA A 242 -3.43 18.64 10.08
N GLY A 243 -2.32 17.94 10.32
CA GLY A 243 -1.74 17.75 11.66
C GLY A 243 -1.98 16.38 12.29
N ASP A 244 -2.86 15.55 11.73
CA ASP A 244 -3.14 14.21 12.25
C ASP A 244 -2.03 13.20 11.92
N GLN A 245 -1.98 12.12 12.70
CA GLN A 245 -0.99 11.04 12.54
C GLN A 245 -1.61 9.82 11.86
N ALA A 246 -0.84 9.23 10.94
CA ALA A 246 -1.26 8.02 10.24
C ALA A 246 -1.11 6.78 11.14
N ILE A 247 -2.08 5.87 11.08
CA ILE A 247 -2.08 4.63 11.86
C ILE A 247 -0.84 3.77 11.56
N GLY A 248 -0.31 3.82 10.34
CA GLY A 248 0.92 3.10 9.98
C GLY A 248 2.17 3.53 10.75
N GLU A 249 2.20 4.75 11.28
CA GLU A 249 3.30 5.24 12.11
C GLU A 249 3.09 4.87 13.59
N ILE A 250 1.92 5.22 14.14
CA ILE A 250 1.69 5.23 15.59
C ILE A 250 0.82 4.08 16.10
N GLY A 251 0.13 3.36 15.22
CA GLY A 251 -0.94 2.43 15.60
C GLY A 251 -2.27 3.15 15.83
N LEU A 252 -3.13 2.57 16.66
CA LEU A 252 -4.39 3.20 17.07
C LEU A 252 -4.22 3.91 18.43
N PRO A 253 -5.06 4.92 18.73
CA PRO A 253 -5.18 5.48 20.07
C PRO A 253 -5.42 4.39 21.15
N ILE A 254 -4.87 4.63 22.35
CA ILE A 254 -4.82 3.65 23.46
C ILE A 254 -6.20 3.40 24.08
N ASP A 255 -7.11 4.36 23.97
CA ASP A 255 -8.42 4.43 24.62
C ASP A 255 -9.57 3.81 23.80
N ILE A 256 -9.28 3.23 22.63
CA ILE A 256 -10.31 2.65 21.77
C ILE A 256 -10.51 1.17 22.12
N ASP A 257 -11.76 0.80 22.43
CA ASP A 257 -12.17 -0.60 22.53
C ASP A 257 -12.30 -1.23 21.13
N ILE A 258 -11.32 -2.06 20.77
CA ILE A 258 -11.24 -2.72 19.46
C ILE A 258 -11.89 -4.10 19.49
N ASP A 259 -12.51 -4.48 18.39
CA ASP A 259 -13.12 -5.79 18.22
C ASP A 259 -12.09 -6.93 18.40
N GLN A 260 -12.52 -8.08 18.94
CA GLN A 260 -11.65 -9.22 19.20
C GLN A 260 -10.99 -9.80 17.94
N SER A 261 -11.66 -9.64 16.79
CA SER A 261 -11.16 -10.01 15.46
C SER A 261 -10.00 -9.12 14.98
N VAL A 262 -9.81 -7.96 15.59
CA VAL A 262 -8.80 -6.96 15.22
C VAL A 262 -7.53 -7.19 16.06
N LYS A 263 -6.37 -7.11 15.40
CA LYS A 263 -5.06 -7.20 16.04
C LYS A 263 -4.15 -6.09 15.55
N LEU A 264 -3.44 -5.46 16.48
CA LEU A 264 -2.39 -4.48 16.19
C LEU A 264 -1.04 -5.14 16.40
N ILE A 265 -0.13 -4.94 15.45
CA ILE A 265 1.22 -5.52 15.47
C ILE A 265 2.24 -4.44 15.14
N ASP A 266 3.13 -4.19 16.09
CA ASP A 266 4.33 -3.40 15.86
C ASP A 266 5.33 -4.22 15.03
N ALA A 267 5.49 -3.83 13.76
CA ALA A 267 6.42 -4.45 12.82
C ALA A 267 7.85 -3.88 12.93
N SER A 268 8.11 -2.91 13.81
CA SER A 268 9.38 -2.17 13.87
C SER A 268 10.62 -3.05 14.02
N LYS A 269 10.53 -4.19 14.72
CA LYS A 269 11.66 -5.12 14.88
C LYS A 269 12.00 -5.89 13.61
N SER A 270 11.04 -6.05 12.70
CA SER A 270 11.22 -6.82 11.47
C SER A 270 11.67 -5.96 10.28
N LEU A 271 11.47 -4.65 10.34
CA LEU A 271 11.87 -3.73 9.27
C LEU A 271 13.34 -3.29 9.44
N GLY A 272 14.10 -3.27 8.34
CA GLY A 272 15.57 -3.16 8.36
C GLY A 272 16.11 -1.76 8.16
N GLY A 273 15.30 -0.73 8.41
CA GLY A 273 15.67 0.67 8.22
C GLY A 273 14.74 1.63 8.95
N TYR A 274 14.94 2.92 8.69
CA TYR A 274 14.07 4.03 9.10
C TYR A 274 13.58 4.77 7.84
N TYR A 275 12.56 5.62 7.97
CA TYR A 275 12.02 6.47 6.90
C TYR A 275 11.46 5.68 5.71
N VAL A 276 11.86 6.04 4.49
CA VAL A 276 11.31 5.46 3.25
C VAL A 276 11.64 3.98 3.17
N ARG A 277 12.81 3.58 3.67
CA ARG A 277 13.25 2.19 3.63
C ARG A 277 12.39 1.28 4.51
N SER A 278 11.99 1.74 5.70
CA SER A 278 11.03 0.97 6.51
C SER A 278 9.65 0.93 5.85
N HIS A 279 9.20 2.04 5.25
CA HIS A 279 7.92 2.09 4.54
C HIS A 279 7.85 1.08 3.38
N THR A 280 8.91 0.98 2.57
CA THR A 280 8.96 0.08 1.41
C THR A 280 9.28 -1.37 1.79
N ASP A 281 9.94 -1.61 2.93
CA ASP A 281 10.33 -2.95 3.39
C ASP A 281 9.13 -3.85 3.72
N TYR A 282 7.93 -3.30 3.97
CA TYR A 282 6.76 -4.07 4.36
C TYR A 282 6.45 -5.22 3.38
N ALA A 283 6.45 -4.97 2.08
CA ALA A 283 6.13 -5.98 1.08
C ALA A 283 7.14 -7.14 1.10
N ASN A 284 8.43 -6.82 1.06
CA ASN A 284 9.51 -7.79 1.02
C ASN A 284 9.70 -8.56 2.34
N LYS A 285 9.36 -7.95 3.48
CA LYS A 285 9.54 -8.54 4.82
C LYS A 285 8.27 -9.02 5.48
N PHE A 286 7.13 -8.93 4.80
CA PHE A 286 5.83 -9.30 5.34
C PHE A 286 5.83 -10.70 5.97
N HIS A 287 6.52 -11.66 5.36
CA HIS A 287 6.62 -13.03 5.88
C HIS A 287 7.24 -13.16 7.29
N TYR A 288 8.03 -12.18 7.77
CA TYR A 288 8.60 -12.19 9.12
C TYR A 288 7.57 -11.85 10.21
N PHE A 289 6.67 -10.91 9.91
CA PHE A 289 5.77 -10.32 10.90
C PHE A 289 4.29 -10.62 10.61
N ALA A 290 3.97 -11.24 9.48
CA ALA A 290 2.64 -11.71 9.16
C ALA A 290 2.08 -12.50 10.35
N TYR A 291 0.82 -12.21 10.69
CA TYR A 291 0.20 -12.85 11.84
C TYR A 291 -0.18 -14.26 11.41
N ALA A 292 0.36 -15.26 12.10
CA ALA A 292 -0.07 -16.63 11.93
C ALA A 292 -1.25 -16.94 12.86
N PRO A 293 -2.29 -17.65 12.39
CA PRO A 293 -3.29 -18.21 13.28
C PRO A 293 -2.62 -19.09 14.35
N THR A 294 -2.92 -18.87 15.62
CA THR A 294 -2.52 -19.80 16.67
C THR A 294 -3.18 -21.14 16.36
N GLN A 295 -2.41 -22.19 16.10
CA GLN A 295 -2.99 -23.53 15.99
C GLN A 295 -3.61 -23.87 17.34
N ILE A 296 -4.94 -23.85 17.41
CA ILE A 296 -5.64 -24.48 18.51
C ILE A 296 -5.27 -25.95 18.40
N LYS A 297 -4.35 -26.43 19.25
CA LYS A 297 -4.20 -27.86 19.49
C LYS A 297 -5.58 -28.32 19.94
N LYS A 298 -6.33 -29.00 19.05
CA LYS A 298 -7.45 -29.81 19.50
C LYS A 298 -6.86 -30.78 20.50
N ILE A 299 -7.03 -30.49 21.79
CA ILE A 299 -6.86 -31.49 22.83
C ILE A 299 -7.97 -32.49 22.53
N VAL A 300 -7.61 -33.54 21.80
CA VAL A 300 -8.48 -34.71 21.68
C VAL A 300 -8.54 -35.27 23.10
N SER A 301 -9.60 -34.94 23.83
CA SER A 301 -9.92 -35.63 25.06
C SER A 301 -10.12 -37.09 24.67
N LYS A 302 -9.17 -37.95 25.03
CA LYS A 302 -9.43 -39.38 25.10
C LYS A 302 -10.43 -39.58 26.23
N THR A 303 -11.71 -39.65 25.87
CA THR A 303 -12.72 -40.42 26.62
C THR A 303 -12.55 -41.88 26.25
#